data_AF-A0A9J7BRS6-F1
#
_entry.id   AF-A0A9J7BRS6-F1
#
_cell.length_a   1.000
_cell.length_b   1.000
_cell.length_c   1.000
_cell.angle_alpha   90.00
_cell.angle_beta   90.00
_cell.angle_gamma   90.00
#
_symmetry.space_group_name_H-M   'P 1'
#
loop_
_entity.id
_entity.type
_entity.pdbx_description
1 polymer ?
#
loop_
_entity_poly.entity_id
_entity_poly.type
_entity_poly.pdbx_seq_one_letter_code
_entity_poly.pdbx_strand_id
1 'polypeptide(L)'
;MSTILTPEQAVQRCLDAYNKACAEDDARNDHSPESLRRVNTEYRRAMPFLTPSTIDAFLACVTHGLVLEIFTTAEAAKLLYATQIAVGSRRTAQQQSKSHSTQPTATPTPLPVPAQTAGAPYLRTASPSGDVGDHEPKTAPSQTHSATLPSRNSATPTPTPLPPAATLRQTPAKASKDDTNQVQAMLEQILNGKAISQDPLAPWKKAPPTPSPLTKAGIAS
;
A
#
# COMPACT_ATOMS: atom_id res chain seq x y z
N MET A 1 15.88 -19.41 2.84
CA MET A 1 15.70 -18.76 4.16
C MET A 1 15.06 -17.41 3.89
N SER A 2 13.76 -17.23 4.18
CA SER A 2 13.10 -15.94 3.98
C SER A 2 13.40 -15.06 5.18
N THR A 3 14.23 -14.03 4.98
CA THR A 3 14.56 -13.07 6.04
C THR A 3 13.29 -12.34 6.45
N ILE A 4 12.94 -12.38 7.74
CA ILE A 4 11.83 -11.60 8.27
C ILE A 4 12.25 -10.13 8.24
N LEU A 5 11.63 -9.36 7.36
CA LEU A 5 11.91 -7.92 7.22
C LEU A 5 11.20 -7.18 8.35
N THR A 6 11.95 -6.53 9.23
CA THR A 6 11.34 -5.72 10.29
C THR A 6 10.73 -4.45 9.70
N PRO A 7 9.73 -3.82 10.37
CA PRO A 7 9.14 -2.59 9.87
C PRO A 7 10.16 -1.46 9.68
N GLU A 8 11.10 -1.31 10.60
CA GLU A 8 12.21 -0.35 10.52
C GLU A 8 13.09 -0.58 9.28
N GLN A 9 13.49 -1.84 9.04
CA GLN A 9 14.30 -2.19 7.86
C GLN A 9 13.56 -1.94 6.55
N ALA A 10 12.25 -2.19 6.53
CA ALA A 10 11.43 -1.93 5.35
C ALA A 10 11.33 -0.43 5.04
N VAL A 11 11.10 0.40 6.06
CA VAL A 11 11.07 1.87 5.91
C VAL A 11 12.44 2.37 5.45
N GLN A 12 13.53 1.92 6.07
CA GLN A 12 14.87 2.32 5.66
C GLN A 12 15.14 1.99 4.20
N ARG A 13 14.77 0.78 3.75
CA ARG A 13 14.90 0.39 2.34
C ARG A 13 14.11 1.30 1.39
N CYS A 14 12.90 1.71 1.78
CA CYS A 14 12.10 2.63 0.98
C CYS A 14 12.72 4.03 0.92
N LEU A 15 13.25 4.52 2.06
CA LEU A 15 13.96 5.79 2.13
C LEU A 15 15.26 5.79 1.31
N ASP A 16 16.02 4.70 1.35
CA ASP A 16 17.24 4.56 0.55
C ASP A 16 16.92 4.64 -0.95
N ALA A 17 15.84 3.99 -1.40
CA ALA A 17 15.37 4.06 -2.78
C ALA A 17 14.92 5.47 -3.17
N TYR A 18 14.19 6.15 -2.30
CA TYR A 18 13.75 7.55 -2.50
C TYR A 18 14.93 8.50 -2.60
N ASN A 19 15.85 8.46 -1.62
CA ASN A 19 17.03 9.32 -1.59
C ASN A 19 17.94 9.07 -2.80
N LYS A 20 18.09 7.81 -3.22
CA LYS A 20 18.82 7.47 -4.43
C LYS A 20 18.18 8.11 -5.67
N ALA A 21 16.86 8.00 -5.82
CA ALA A 21 16.17 8.62 -6.95
C ALA A 21 16.28 10.15 -6.94
N CYS A 22 16.18 10.78 -5.77
CA CYS A 22 16.43 12.22 -5.61
C CYS A 22 17.84 12.60 -6.07
N ALA A 23 18.87 11.88 -5.61
CA ALA A 23 20.26 12.15 -5.99
C ALA A 23 20.49 12.00 -7.51
N GLU A 24 19.81 11.03 -8.16
CA GLU A 24 19.86 10.88 -9.60
C GLU A 24 19.17 12.04 -10.35
N ASP A 25 18.07 12.58 -9.83
CA ASP A 25 17.38 13.74 -10.40
C ASP A 25 18.15 15.06 -10.17
N ASP A 26 18.80 15.23 -9.02
CA ASP A 26 19.70 16.34 -8.74
C ASP A 26 20.92 16.32 -9.67
N ALA A 27 21.48 15.14 -9.93
CA ALA A 27 22.58 14.98 -10.89
C ALA A 27 22.15 15.32 -12.33
N ARG A 28 20.85 15.19 -12.65
CA ARG A 28 20.26 15.63 -13.92
C ARG A 28 19.86 17.11 -13.93
N ASN A 29 19.92 17.79 -12.79
CA ASN A 29 19.35 19.13 -12.57
C ASN A 29 17.88 19.21 -13.04
N ASP A 30 17.13 18.11 -12.85
CA ASP A 30 15.73 18.00 -13.22
C ASP A 30 14.85 18.00 -11.96
N HIS A 31 14.27 19.17 -11.69
CA HIS A 31 13.30 19.37 -10.61
C HIS A 31 11.87 19.54 -11.14
N SER A 32 11.58 19.00 -12.32
CA SER A 32 10.24 19.05 -12.90
C SER A 32 9.23 18.20 -12.10
N PRO A 33 7.92 18.39 -12.28
CA PRO A 33 6.92 17.50 -11.69
C PRO A 33 7.10 16.02 -12.07
N GLU A 34 7.73 15.72 -13.21
CA GLU A 34 8.05 14.35 -13.62
C GLU A 34 9.17 13.73 -12.77
N SER A 35 10.11 14.53 -12.29
CA SER A 35 11.15 14.12 -11.33
C SER A 35 10.53 13.59 -10.05
N LEU A 36 9.59 14.33 -9.45
CA LEU A 36 8.88 13.88 -8.25
C LEU A 36 8.10 12.57 -8.49
N ARG A 37 7.49 12.39 -9.68
CA ARG A 37 6.82 11.13 -10.03
C ARG A 37 7.79 9.95 -10.11
N ARG A 38 9.00 10.15 -10.64
CA ARG A 38 10.04 9.11 -10.69
C ARG A 38 10.49 8.72 -9.28
N VAL A 39 10.80 9.70 -8.44
CA VAL A 39 11.18 9.48 -7.04
C VAL A 39 10.09 8.70 -6.29
N ASN A 40 8.82 9.13 -6.42
CA ASN A 40 7.69 8.44 -5.79
C ASN A 40 7.52 7.01 -6.31
N THR A 41 7.81 6.77 -7.60
CA THR A 41 7.76 5.42 -8.20
C THR A 41 8.82 4.51 -7.60
N GLU A 42 10.05 5.00 -7.39
CA GLU A 42 11.13 4.18 -6.80
C GLU A 42 10.86 3.84 -5.33
N TYR A 43 10.29 4.75 -4.55
CA TYR A 43 9.82 4.43 -3.19
C TYR A 43 8.76 3.32 -3.22
N ARG A 44 7.72 3.46 -4.07
CA ARG A 44 6.64 2.46 -4.21
C ARG A 44 7.18 1.10 -4.67
N ARG A 45 8.21 1.06 -5.52
CA ARG A 45 8.89 -0.17 -5.96
C ARG A 45 9.67 -0.85 -4.84
N ALA A 46 10.25 -0.08 -3.92
CA ALA A 46 11.01 -0.60 -2.79
C ALA A 46 10.12 -1.16 -1.65
N MET A 47 8.84 -0.79 -1.64
CA MET A 47 7.90 -1.27 -0.63
C MET A 47 7.78 -2.80 -0.62
N PRO A 48 7.62 -3.41 0.56
CA PRO A 48 7.34 -4.84 0.65
C PRO A 48 5.97 -5.14 0.03
N PHE A 49 5.80 -6.35 -0.52
CA PHE A 49 4.47 -6.81 -0.93
C PHE A 49 3.58 -7.00 0.30
N LEU A 50 2.26 -6.81 0.15
CA LEU A 50 1.29 -7.07 1.21
C LEU A 50 1.06 -8.58 1.36
N THR A 51 1.90 -9.23 2.17
CA THR A 51 1.79 -10.67 2.51
C THR A 51 1.54 -10.83 4.02
N PRO A 52 0.97 -11.95 4.47
CA PRO A 52 0.66 -12.16 5.90
C PRO A 52 1.84 -11.95 6.86
N SER A 53 3.07 -12.18 6.39
CA SER A 53 4.31 -12.00 7.17
C SER A 53 4.92 -10.60 7.09
N THR A 54 4.46 -9.76 6.17
CA THR A 54 5.03 -8.42 5.90
C THR A 54 4.01 -7.30 6.10
N ILE A 55 2.82 -7.58 6.64
CA ILE A 55 1.76 -6.59 6.90
C ILE A 55 2.29 -5.39 7.71
N ASP A 56 3.00 -5.63 8.80
CA ASP A 56 3.48 -4.55 9.68
C ASP A 56 4.53 -3.68 8.97
N ALA A 57 5.41 -4.33 8.20
CA ALA A 57 6.42 -3.66 7.38
C ALA A 57 5.80 -2.82 6.25
N PHE A 58 4.78 -3.36 5.59
CA PHE A 58 4.00 -2.64 4.58
C PHE A 58 3.32 -1.42 5.17
N LEU A 59 2.65 -1.59 6.32
CA LEU A 59 1.94 -0.52 7.02
C LEU A 59 2.90 0.61 7.40
N ALA A 60 4.07 0.30 7.94
CA ALA A 60 5.10 1.29 8.28
C ALA A 60 5.61 2.07 7.04
N CYS A 61 5.78 1.39 5.90
CA CYS A 61 6.17 2.05 4.65
C CYS A 61 5.06 2.96 4.10
N VAL A 62 3.78 2.56 4.23
CA VAL A 62 2.64 3.40 3.83
C VAL A 62 2.58 4.63 4.71
N THR A 63 2.59 4.49 6.04
CA THR A 63 2.49 5.63 6.97
C THR A 63 3.63 6.62 6.78
N HIS A 64 4.86 6.14 6.61
CA HIS A 64 5.99 7.01 6.30
C HIS A 64 5.86 7.67 4.91
N GLY A 65 5.30 6.95 3.93
CA GLY A 65 5.03 7.49 2.60
C GLY A 65 3.99 8.60 2.58
N LEU A 66 3.00 8.60 3.50
CA LEU A 66 2.06 9.73 3.65
C LEU A 66 2.78 11.00 4.12
N VAL A 67 3.72 10.88 5.06
CA VAL A 67 4.50 12.02 5.56
C VAL A 67 5.35 12.65 4.45
N LEU A 68 5.84 11.82 3.53
CA LEU A 68 6.59 12.24 2.34
C LEU A 68 5.69 12.64 1.15
N GLU A 69 4.37 12.66 1.33
CA GLU A 69 3.37 12.94 0.27
C GLU A 69 3.51 12.02 -0.97
N ILE A 70 4.04 10.82 -0.77
CA ILE A 70 4.19 9.80 -1.84
C ILE A 70 2.82 9.22 -2.20
N PHE A 71 1.91 9.17 -1.22
CA PHE A 71 0.53 8.74 -1.40
C PHE A 71 -0.42 9.91 -1.21
N THR A 72 -1.40 10.01 -2.10
CA THR A 72 -2.57 10.83 -1.81
C THR A 72 -3.38 10.22 -0.67
N THR A 73 -4.14 11.02 0.08
CA THR A 73 -5.01 10.54 1.16
C THR A 73 -5.97 9.43 0.68
N ALA A 74 -6.47 9.54 -0.55
CA ALA A 74 -7.35 8.54 -1.16
C ALA A 74 -6.64 7.22 -1.48
N GLU A 75 -5.40 7.26 -1.98
CA GLU A 75 -4.58 6.06 -2.19
C GLU A 75 -4.22 5.40 -0.85
N ALA A 76 -3.77 6.20 0.11
CA ALA A 76 -3.44 5.75 1.46
C ALA A 76 -4.62 5.01 2.12
N ALA A 77 -5.82 5.59 2.08
CA ALA A 77 -7.02 4.97 2.64
C ALA A 77 -7.30 3.58 2.03
N LYS A 78 -7.13 3.42 0.70
CA LYS A 78 -7.30 2.13 0.02
C LYS A 78 -6.25 1.11 0.47
N LEU A 79 -4.99 1.52 0.61
CA LEU A 79 -3.91 0.63 1.06
C LEU A 79 -4.10 0.19 2.52
N LEU A 80 -4.54 1.11 3.38
CA LEU A 80 -4.87 0.81 4.78
C LEU A 80 -6.08 -0.13 4.89
N TYR A 81 -7.12 0.09 4.07
CA TYR A 81 -8.27 -0.81 4.02
C TYR A 81 -7.89 -2.21 3.53
N ALA A 82 -7.09 -2.33 2.46
CA ALA A 82 -6.59 -3.62 1.98
C ALA A 82 -5.79 -4.35 3.07
N THR A 83 -4.99 -3.60 3.84
CA THR A 83 -4.24 -4.14 4.98
C THR A 83 -5.19 -4.67 6.07
N GLN A 84 -6.24 -3.93 6.40
CA GLN A 84 -7.27 -4.35 7.36
C GLN A 84 -7.94 -5.67 6.93
N ILE A 85 -8.31 -5.79 5.66
CA ILE A 85 -8.90 -7.03 5.11
C ILE A 85 -7.91 -8.19 5.17
N ALA A 86 -6.64 -7.96 4.86
CA ALA A 86 -5.59 -8.98 4.96
C ALA A 86 -5.36 -9.47 6.40
N VAL A 87 -5.41 -8.57 7.38
CA VAL A 87 -5.36 -8.94 8.81
C VAL A 87 -6.59 -9.73 9.23
N GLY A 88 -7.77 -9.31 8.79
CA GLY A 88 -9.04 -9.99 9.08
C GLY A 88 -9.08 -11.42 8.54
N SER A 89 -8.71 -11.61 7.28
CA SER A 89 -8.71 -12.94 6.63
C SER A 89 -7.76 -13.93 7.31
N ARG A 90 -6.61 -13.46 7.80
CA ARG A 90 -5.65 -14.28 8.54
C ARG A 90 -6.22 -14.84 9.84
N ARG A 91 -7.01 -14.05 10.58
CA ARG A 91 -7.65 -14.53 11.82
C ARG A 91 -8.63 -15.67 11.55
N THR A 92 -9.41 -15.56 10.48
CA THR A 92 -10.36 -16.60 10.07
C THR A 92 -9.63 -17.89 9.63
N ALA A 93 -8.55 -17.77 8.86
CA ALA A 93 -7.75 -18.91 8.44
C ALA A 93 -7.13 -19.65 9.64
N GLN A 94 -6.64 -18.92 10.63
CA GLN A 94 -6.10 -19.50 11.87
C GLN A 94 -7.18 -20.24 12.67
N GLN A 95 -8.40 -19.72 12.75
CA GLN A 95 -9.50 -20.40 13.45
C GLN A 95 -9.89 -21.71 12.75
N GLN A 96 -9.97 -21.72 11.42
CA GLN A 96 -10.31 -22.93 10.65
C GLN A 96 -9.28 -24.05 10.84
N SER A 97 -7.99 -23.72 10.89
CA SER A 97 -6.93 -24.71 11.12
C SER A 97 -7.02 -25.38 12.49
N LYS A 98 -7.55 -24.67 13.50
CA LYS A 98 -7.69 -25.18 14.87
C LYS A 98 -8.87 -26.15 15.01
N SER A 99 -9.95 -25.93 14.24
CA SER A 99 -11.14 -26.78 14.23
C SER A 99 -10.92 -28.14 13.54
N HIS A 100 -9.98 -28.21 12.59
CA HIS A 100 -9.69 -29.45 11.84
C HIS A 100 -8.73 -30.40 12.54
N SER A 101 -8.03 -29.97 13.60
CA SER A 101 -7.05 -30.82 14.30
C SER A 101 -7.67 -31.73 15.38
N THR A 102 -8.93 -31.53 15.74
CA THR A 102 -9.70 -32.45 16.58
C THR A 102 -10.64 -33.25 15.69
N GLN A 103 -10.10 -34.09 14.81
CA GLN A 103 -10.80 -35.30 14.45
C GLN A 103 -10.50 -36.30 15.57
N PRO A 104 -11.45 -36.60 16.47
CA PRO A 104 -11.28 -37.72 17.37
C PRO A 104 -11.09 -38.93 16.47
N THR A 105 -9.93 -39.57 16.55
CA THR A 105 -9.75 -40.92 16.06
C THR A 105 -10.69 -41.80 16.87
N ALA A 106 -11.96 -41.84 16.48
CA ALA A 106 -12.89 -42.82 16.96
C ALA A 106 -12.37 -44.16 16.44
N THR A 107 -11.71 -44.90 17.33
CA THR A 107 -11.56 -46.33 17.18
C THR A 107 -12.95 -46.89 16.84
N PRO A 108 -13.12 -47.59 15.72
CA PRO A 108 -14.43 -48.10 15.31
C PRO A 108 -14.89 -49.15 16.33
N THR A 109 -15.72 -48.74 17.28
CA THR A 109 -16.46 -49.67 18.13
C THR A 109 -17.55 -50.31 17.28
N PRO A 110 -17.61 -51.66 17.20
CA PRO A 110 -18.62 -52.36 16.41
C PRO A 110 -20.03 -52.10 16.95
N LEU A 111 -20.95 -51.92 15.99
CA LEU A 111 -22.35 -51.51 16.11
C LEU A 111 -23.20 -52.43 17.02
N PRO A 112 -24.07 -51.84 17.87
CA PRO A 112 -25.33 -52.44 18.25
C PRO A 112 -26.46 -51.92 17.34
N VAL A 113 -27.18 -52.86 16.73
CA VAL A 113 -28.35 -52.65 15.88
C VAL A 113 -29.51 -52.01 16.65
N PRO A 114 -30.10 -50.88 16.22
CA PRO A 114 -31.37 -50.41 16.74
C PRO A 114 -32.55 -50.78 15.83
N ALA A 115 -33.60 -51.29 16.46
CA ALA A 115 -34.89 -51.58 15.87
C ALA A 115 -35.62 -50.29 15.44
N GLN A 116 -36.32 -50.40 14.32
CA GLN A 116 -37.12 -49.36 13.69
C GLN A 116 -38.35 -49.02 14.55
N THR A 117 -38.55 -47.73 14.84
CA THR A 117 -39.88 -47.21 15.19
C THR A 117 -40.18 -46.00 14.30
N ALA A 118 -41.23 -46.15 13.51
CA ALA A 118 -41.73 -45.18 12.57
C ALA A 118 -42.43 -43.99 13.26
N GLY A 119 -42.35 -42.82 12.65
CA GLY A 119 -43.38 -41.78 12.77
C GLY A 119 -42.87 -40.39 13.14
N ALA A 120 -42.71 -39.51 12.15
CA ALA A 120 -43.53 -38.29 12.02
C ALA A 120 -42.93 -37.34 10.95
N PRO A 121 -43.76 -36.71 10.10
CA PRO A 121 -43.33 -35.75 9.09
C PRO A 121 -43.34 -34.34 9.69
N TYR A 122 -42.25 -33.58 9.54
CA TYR A 122 -42.28 -32.14 9.79
C TYR A 122 -41.73 -31.34 8.62
N LEU A 123 -42.41 -30.23 8.42
CA LEU A 123 -42.58 -29.47 7.20
C LEU A 123 -41.33 -28.69 6.81
N ARG A 124 -41.03 -28.80 5.51
CA ARG A 124 -40.06 -28.02 4.76
C ARG A 124 -40.59 -26.60 4.59
N THR A 125 -39.97 -25.62 5.26
CA THR A 125 -40.23 -24.19 5.01
C THR A 125 -39.21 -23.67 4.01
N ALA A 126 -39.74 -23.07 2.94
CA ALA A 126 -39.00 -22.51 1.82
C ALA A 126 -38.26 -21.23 2.21
N SER A 127 -37.02 -21.08 1.72
CA SER A 127 -36.32 -19.80 1.72
C SER A 127 -36.53 -19.08 0.38
N PRO A 128 -36.80 -17.76 0.40
CA PRO A 128 -37.15 -16.97 -0.77
C PRO A 128 -35.94 -16.63 -1.64
N SER A 129 -36.12 -16.81 -2.95
CA SER A 129 -35.36 -16.13 -4.00
C SER A 129 -35.61 -14.62 -3.95
N GLY A 130 -34.57 -13.83 -3.75
CA GLY A 130 -34.47 -12.47 -4.32
C GLY A 130 -33.37 -12.55 -5.38
N ASP A 131 -33.64 -12.39 -6.67
CA ASP A 131 -34.02 -11.13 -7.34
C ASP A 131 -33.03 -9.99 -7.04
N VAL A 132 -32.00 -9.91 -7.88
CA VAL A 132 -31.26 -8.67 -8.17
C VAL A 132 -30.89 -8.73 -9.65
N GLY A 133 -31.43 -7.77 -10.39
CA GLY A 133 -31.55 -7.79 -11.84
C GLY A 133 -30.28 -7.64 -12.65
N ASP A 134 -30.38 -8.17 -13.87
CA ASP A 134 -29.57 -7.87 -15.04
C ASP A 134 -29.68 -6.39 -15.41
N HIS A 135 -28.63 -5.62 -15.12
CA HIS A 135 -28.34 -4.40 -15.85
C HIS A 135 -27.08 -4.63 -16.69
N GLU A 136 -27.31 -5.05 -17.93
CA GLU A 136 -26.36 -5.09 -19.02
C GLU A 136 -25.96 -3.65 -19.41
N PRO A 137 -24.69 -3.22 -19.24
CA PRO A 137 -24.21 -2.02 -19.88
C PRO A 137 -23.93 -2.34 -21.36
N LYS A 138 -24.84 -1.89 -22.21
CA LYS A 138 -24.72 -1.82 -23.67
C LYS A 138 -23.37 -1.24 -24.09
N THR A 139 -22.46 -2.13 -24.46
CA THR A 139 -21.18 -1.83 -25.14
C THR A 139 -21.48 -1.19 -26.49
N ALA A 140 -21.11 0.08 -26.66
CA ALA A 140 -21.05 0.74 -27.96
C ALA A 140 -19.70 0.45 -28.64
N PRO A 141 -19.67 0.32 -29.97
CA PRO A 141 -18.55 -0.25 -30.72
C PRO A 141 -17.39 0.72 -30.96
N SER A 142 -16.20 0.10 -30.96
CA SER A 142 -14.95 0.45 -31.65
C SER A 142 -14.93 1.71 -32.51
N GLN A 143 -14.06 2.65 -32.14
CA GLN A 143 -13.44 3.55 -33.09
C GLN A 143 -11.96 3.21 -33.22
N THR A 144 -11.67 2.44 -34.28
CA THR A 144 -10.33 2.22 -34.83
C THR A 144 -9.89 3.52 -35.50
N HIS A 145 -9.05 4.31 -34.85
CA HIS A 145 -8.33 5.40 -35.51
C HIS A 145 -6.93 4.90 -35.85
N SER A 146 -6.73 4.64 -37.14
CA SER A 146 -5.44 4.35 -37.75
C SER A 146 -4.46 5.49 -37.43
N ALA A 147 -3.36 5.15 -36.77
CA ALA A 147 -2.22 6.04 -36.58
C ALA A 147 -1.51 6.23 -37.93
N THR A 148 -1.80 7.35 -38.60
CA THR A 148 -0.95 7.88 -39.67
C THR A 148 0.31 8.46 -39.03
N LEU A 149 1.45 7.84 -39.28
CA LEU A 149 2.78 8.35 -38.95
C LEU A 149 3.10 9.57 -39.85
N PRO A 150 3.31 10.78 -39.32
CA PRO A 150 3.97 11.82 -40.10
C PRO A 150 5.47 11.59 -40.13
N SER A 151 5.97 11.64 -41.36
CA SER A 151 7.35 11.55 -41.79
C SER A 151 8.28 12.49 -41.04
N ARG A 152 9.46 11.96 -40.72
CA ARG A 152 10.56 12.58 -39.97
C ARG A 152 11.25 13.63 -40.85
N ASN A 153 10.85 14.90 -40.74
CA ASN A 153 11.61 16.00 -41.31
C ASN A 153 12.70 16.45 -40.35
N SER A 154 13.94 16.22 -40.76
CA SER A 154 15.17 16.72 -40.16
C SER A 154 15.24 18.24 -40.31
N ALA A 155 14.91 18.98 -39.25
CA ALA A 155 15.18 20.41 -39.17
C ALA A 155 15.92 20.70 -37.86
N THR A 156 17.13 21.22 -38.00
CA THR A 156 18.01 21.71 -36.94
C THR A 156 17.30 22.80 -36.14
N PRO A 157 17.10 22.66 -34.80
CA PRO A 157 16.54 23.73 -34.01
C PRO A 157 17.59 24.81 -33.75
N THR A 158 17.32 26.00 -34.28
CA THR A 158 17.90 27.28 -33.87
C THR A 158 17.71 27.48 -32.35
N PRO A 159 18.73 27.90 -31.59
CA PRO A 159 18.58 28.19 -30.16
C PRO A 159 17.71 29.44 -29.96
N THR A 160 16.46 29.22 -29.55
CA THR A 160 15.56 30.28 -29.08
C THR A 160 16.03 30.75 -27.69
N PRO A 161 16.23 32.06 -27.47
CA PRO A 161 16.61 32.59 -26.15
C PRO A 161 15.52 32.31 -25.11
N LEU A 162 15.93 31.77 -23.96
CA LEU A 162 15.05 31.47 -22.83
C LEU A 162 14.33 32.73 -22.33
N PRO A 163 13.02 32.68 -22.08
CA PRO A 163 12.34 33.73 -21.35
C PRO A 163 12.79 33.75 -19.88
N PRO A 164 12.79 34.92 -19.22
CA PRO A 164 13.12 35.03 -17.80
C PRO A 164 12.14 34.19 -16.96
N ALA A 165 12.70 33.50 -15.98
CA ALA A 165 12.00 32.61 -15.05
C ALA A 165 10.70 33.24 -14.54
N ALA A 166 9.57 32.76 -15.07
CA ALA A 166 8.27 33.02 -14.47
C ALA A 166 8.22 32.21 -13.18
N THR A 167 8.38 32.90 -12.06
CA THR A 167 8.11 32.41 -10.70
C THR A 167 6.69 31.85 -10.67
N LEU A 168 6.58 30.53 -10.89
CA LEU A 168 5.35 29.79 -10.73
C LEU A 168 5.11 29.66 -9.24
N ARG A 169 4.42 30.66 -8.68
CA ARG A 169 3.83 30.58 -7.35
C ARG A 169 2.86 29.40 -7.34
N GLN A 170 3.36 28.22 -6.96
CA GLN A 170 2.51 27.18 -6.40
C GLN A 170 1.92 27.77 -5.13
N THR A 171 0.67 28.20 -5.21
CA THR A 171 -0.14 28.39 -4.00
C THR A 171 -0.19 27.05 -3.31
N PRO A 172 0.30 26.92 -2.07
CA PRO A 172 0.13 25.69 -1.31
C PRO A 172 -1.38 25.44 -1.25
N ALA A 173 -1.80 24.30 -1.79
CA ALA A 173 -3.13 23.79 -1.49
C ALA A 173 -3.21 23.77 0.03
N LYS A 174 -4.12 24.57 0.61
CA LYS A 174 -4.42 24.52 2.03
C LYS A 174 -4.91 23.09 2.29
N ALA A 175 -4.00 22.21 2.68
CA ALA A 175 -4.33 20.93 3.27
C ALA A 175 -5.27 21.26 4.42
N SER A 176 -6.53 20.86 4.27
CA SER A 176 -7.54 21.07 5.29
C SER A 176 -7.06 20.35 6.54
N LYS A 177 -6.91 21.09 7.64
CA LYS A 177 -6.48 20.53 8.95
C LYS A 177 -7.38 19.38 9.41
N ASP A 178 -8.59 19.27 8.86
CA ASP A 178 -9.53 18.18 9.14
C ASP A 178 -9.02 16.82 8.64
N ASP A 179 -8.42 16.75 7.45
CA ASP A 179 -8.02 15.47 6.83
C ASP A 179 -6.86 14.81 7.60
N THR A 180 -5.91 15.61 8.11
CA THR A 180 -4.78 15.08 8.89
C THR A 180 -5.24 14.52 10.24
N ASN A 181 -6.20 15.16 10.90
CA ASN A 181 -6.74 14.68 12.18
C ASN A 181 -7.55 13.39 11.99
N GLN A 182 -8.25 13.23 10.86
CA GLN A 182 -8.99 12.00 10.57
C GLN A 182 -8.05 10.81 10.35
N VAL A 183 -6.95 10.98 9.62
CA VAL A 183 -5.95 9.91 9.42
C VAL A 183 -5.26 9.55 10.73
N GLN A 184 -4.92 10.55 11.57
CA GLN A 184 -4.36 10.34 12.91
C GLN A 184 -5.32 9.54 13.80
N ALA A 185 -6.61 9.92 13.83
CA ALA A 185 -7.63 9.24 14.63
C ALA A 185 -7.89 7.80 14.13
N MET A 186 -7.84 7.58 12.81
CA MET A 186 -7.99 6.24 12.22
C MET A 186 -6.78 5.36 12.55
N LEU A 187 -5.56 5.91 12.51
CA LEU A 187 -4.35 5.20 12.89
C LEU A 187 -4.34 4.85 14.38
N GLU A 188 -4.75 5.79 15.24
CA GLU A 188 -4.96 5.56 16.67
C GLU A 188 -5.98 4.44 16.93
N GLN A 189 -7.10 4.39 16.21
CA GLN A 189 -8.07 3.29 16.36
C GLN A 189 -7.50 1.94 15.91
N ILE A 190 -6.68 1.91 14.86
CA ILE A 190 -6.01 0.70 14.37
C ILE A 190 -4.97 0.21 15.38
N LEU A 191 -4.19 1.11 15.98
CA LEU A 191 -3.16 0.80 16.97
C LEU A 191 -3.76 0.46 18.35
N ASN A 192 -4.84 1.16 18.76
CA ASN A 192 -5.48 1.00 20.06
C ASN A 192 -6.56 -0.09 20.08
N GLY A 193 -6.63 -0.92 19.04
CA GLY A 193 -7.42 -2.16 18.98
C GLY A 193 -6.91 -3.24 19.94
N LYS A 194 -6.92 -2.92 21.24
CA LYS A 194 -6.95 -3.78 22.44
C LYS A 194 -6.69 -5.27 22.21
N ALA A 195 -5.42 -5.66 22.24
CA ALA A 195 -4.88 -6.61 23.21
C ALA A 195 -3.34 -6.65 23.16
N ILE A 196 -2.73 -6.61 24.36
CA ILE A 196 -1.32 -6.82 24.70
C ILE A 196 -0.41 -5.58 24.62
N SER A 197 -0.44 -4.80 25.71
CA SER A 197 0.74 -4.43 26.52
C SER A 197 2.12 -4.54 25.85
N GLN A 198 2.61 -3.45 25.26
CA GLN A 198 3.79 -2.70 25.69
C GLN A 198 4.02 -1.53 24.72
N ASP A 199 4.31 -0.38 25.32
CA ASP A 199 4.61 0.91 24.69
C ASP A 199 5.82 0.82 23.73
N PRO A 200 5.64 0.90 22.39
CA PRO A 200 6.75 0.81 21.45
C PRO A 200 7.22 2.18 20.90
N LEU A 201 6.68 3.31 21.36
CA LEU A 201 6.93 4.62 20.72
C LEU A 201 8.03 5.46 21.38
N ALA A 202 8.80 4.90 22.32
CA ALA A 202 9.80 5.65 23.08
C ALA A 202 11.14 6.01 22.39
N PRO A 203 11.66 5.40 21.29
CA PRO A 203 13.03 5.71 20.87
C PRO A 203 13.20 6.78 19.77
N TRP A 204 12.14 7.35 19.17
CA TRP A 204 12.30 8.17 17.95
C TRP A 204 12.65 9.64 18.20
N LYS A 205 12.98 10.02 19.45
CA LYS A 205 13.51 11.37 19.79
C LYS A 205 15.03 11.51 19.61
N LYS A 206 15.68 10.65 18.82
CA LYS A 206 17.09 10.88 18.45
C LYS A 206 17.16 11.72 17.18
N ALA A 207 17.72 12.91 17.34
CA ALA A 207 17.98 13.90 16.30
C ALA A 207 18.68 13.27 15.07
N PRO A 208 18.41 13.78 13.86
CA PRO A 208 19.11 13.33 12.66
C PRO A 208 20.63 13.53 12.81
N PRO A 209 21.45 12.62 12.24
CA PRO A 209 22.89 12.81 12.21
C PRO A 209 23.21 14.12 11.49
N THR A 210 23.93 15.01 12.16
CA THR A 210 24.50 16.21 11.55
C THR A 210 25.35 15.81 10.35
N PRO A 211 25.21 16.48 9.19
CA PRO A 211 26.03 16.19 8.02
C PRO A 211 27.50 16.43 8.36
N SER A 212 28.33 15.42 8.11
CA SER A 212 29.78 15.49 8.29
C SER A 212 30.36 16.65 7.47
N PRO A 213 31.36 17.39 8.01
CA PRO A 213 31.99 18.48 7.29
C PRO A 213 32.67 17.95 6.02
N LEU A 214 32.22 18.49 4.89
CA LEU A 214 32.78 18.30 3.56
C LEU A 214 34.29 18.57 3.61
N THR A 215 35.09 17.51 3.53
CA THR A 215 36.56 17.64 3.49
C THR A 215 36.93 18.20 2.12
N LYS A 216 37.25 19.49 2.11
CA LYS A 216 37.75 20.23 0.94
C LYS A 216 39.14 19.69 0.62
N ALA A 217 39.22 18.69 -0.26
CA ALA A 217 40.49 18.24 -0.82
C ALA A 217 41.08 19.38 -1.66
N GLY A 218 42.19 19.93 -1.19
CA GLY A 218 42.97 20.93 -1.90
C GLY A 218 43.48 20.35 -3.21
N ILE A 219 43.10 20.99 -4.32
CA ILE A 219 43.75 20.81 -5.61
C ILE A 219 44.96 21.74 -5.57
N ALA A 220 46.14 21.15 -5.40
CA ALA A 220 47.41 21.79 -5.63
C ALA A 220 48.04 21.13 -6.86
N SER A 221 48.08 21.86 -7.97
CA SER A 221 49.19 21.95 -8.94
C SER A 221 48.79 22.90 -10.06
#